data_AF-A0A0S8AW35-F1
#
_entry.id   AF-A0A0S8AW35-F1
#
_cell.length_a   1.000
_cell.length_b   1.000
_cell.length_c   1.000
_cell.angle_alpha   90.00
_cell.angle_beta   90.00
_cell.angle_gamma   90.00
#
_symmetry.space_group_name_H-M   'P 1'
#
loop_
_entity.id
_entity.type
_entity.pdbx_description
1 polymer ?
#
loop_
_entity_poly.entity_id
_entity_poly.type
_entity_poly.pdbx_seq_one_letter_code
_entity_poly.pdbx_strand_id
1 'polypeptide(L)'
;MAEPAEQTYATHRRFVPMYHFVAAALFLVNLVYAVIQVFGGFTVGRLIHGLAAIALLILYWYARTFATGVQDRVIRLEERLRLQELLDPDVRARIPELTTRQLVALRFASDGELQGLVRRVFDERI
;
A
#
# COMPACT_ATOMS: atom_id res chain seq x y z
N MET A 1 -6.63 14.79 -21.00
CA MET A 1 -6.16 13.67 -20.15
C MET A 1 -7.30 12.67 -20.09
N ALA A 2 -7.06 11.38 -20.36
CA ALA A 2 -8.12 10.39 -20.19
C ALA A 2 -8.58 10.40 -18.74
N GLU A 3 -9.89 10.35 -18.49
CA GLU A 3 -10.39 10.23 -17.13
C GLU A 3 -9.79 8.96 -16.50
N PRO A 4 -9.21 9.06 -15.29
CA PRO A 4 -8.76 7.88 -14.59
C PRO A 4 -9.95 6.95 -14.39
N ALA A 5 -9.82 5.71 -14.86
CA ALA A 5 -10.87 4.70 -14.69
C ALA A 5 -11.28 4.59 -13.21
N GLU A 6 -12.58 4.52 -12.96
CA GLU A 6 -13.15 4.46 -11.61
C GLU A 6 -12.56 3.27 -10.83
N GLN A 7 -11.98 3.55 -9.66
CA GLN A 7 -11.34 2.54 -8.82
C GLN A 7 -12.40 1.90 -7.92
N THR A 8 -12.71 0.63 -8.16
CA THR A 8 -13.69 -0.15 -7.38
C THR A 8 -13.00 -1.08 -6.40
N TYR A 9 -13.73 -1.69 -5.47
CA TYR A 9 -13.16 -2.73 -4.60
C TYR A 9 -12.57 -3.91 -5.40
N ALA A 10 -13.10 -4.23 -6.58
CA ALA A 10 -12.54 -5.29 -7.44
C ALA A 10 -11.23 -4.85 -8.10
N THR A 11 -11.09 -3.57 -8.46
CA THR A 11 -9.97 -3.06 -9.26
C THR A 11 -8.92 -2.28 -8.46
N HIS A 12 -9.12 -2.08 -7.15
CA HIS A 12 -8.23 -1.24 -6.35
C HIS A 12 -6.81 -1.77 -6.22
N ARG A 13 -6.61 -3.09 -6.33
CA ARG A 13 -5.28 -3.72 -6.31
C ARG A 13 -4.65 -3.67 -7.68
N ARG A 14 -3.63 -2.82 -7.82
CA ARG A 14 -2.86 -2.71 -9.07
C ARG A 14 -1.54 -3.47 -8.96
N PHE A 15 -1.40 -4.53 -9.77
CA PHE A 15 -0.11 -5.16 -10.01
C PHE A 15 0.56 -4.54 -11.24
N VAL A 16 1.83 -4.18 -11.08
CA VAL A 16 2.71 -3.76 -12.17
C VAL A 16 3.60 -4.95 -12.51
N PRO A 17 3.40 -5.67 -13.63
CA PRO A 17 4.05 -6.97 -13.86
C PRO A 17 5.58 -6.91 -13.83
N MET A 18 6.16 -5.89 -14.47
CA MET A 18 7.61 -5.70 -14.53
C MET A 18 8.23 -5.47 -13.14
N TYR A 19 7.50 -4.82 -12.24
CA TYR A 19 7.96 -4.57 -10.89
C TYR A 19 7.72 -5.79 -9.99
N HIS A 20 6.47 -6.24 -9.88
CA HIS A 20 6.07 -7.23 -8.87
C HIS A 20 6.55 -8.65 -9.17
N PHE A 21 6.65 -9.01 -10.46
CA PHE A 21 7.00 -10.38 -10.85
C PHE A 21 8.41 -10.43 -11.44
N VAL A 22 8.70 -9.60 -12.45
CA VAL A 22 9.99 -9.68 -13.15
C VAL A 22 11.13 -9.20 -12.26
N ALA A 23 11.08 -7.98 -11.72
CA ALA A 23 12.16 -7.46 -10.88
C ALA A 23 12.35 -8.30 -9.59
N ALA A 24 11.24 -8.70 -8.94
CA ALA A 24 11.29 -9.57 -7.77
C ALA A 24 11.98 -10.91 -8.08
N ALA A 25 11.64 -11.56 -9.19
CA ALA A 25 12.27 -12.81 -9.60
C ALA A 25 13.76 -12.64 -9.90
N LEU A 26 14.14 -11.58 -10.64
CA LEU A 26 15.54 -11.31 -10.96
C LEU A 26 16.38 -11.03 -9.71
N PHE A 27 15.87 -10.26 -8.75
CA PHE A 27 16.59 -10.00 -7.50
C PHE A 27 16.71 -11.26 -6.64
N LEU A 28 15.69 -12.13 -6.62
CA LEU A 28 15.77 -13.41 -5.93
C LEU A 28 16.82 -14.34 -6.56
N VAL A 29 16.80 -14.47 -7.89
CA VAL A 29 17.82 -15.24 -8.62
C VAL A 29 19.22 -14.69 -8.36
N ASN A 30 19.39 -13.37 -8.38
CA ASN A 30 20.67 -12.73 -8.07
C ASN A 30 21.15 -13.04 -6.64
N LEU A 31 20.24 -13.03 -5.65
CA LEU A 31 20.57 -13.40 -4.28
C LEU A 31 21.00 -14.88 -4.19
N VAL A 32 20.24 -15.79 -4.80
CA VAL A 32 20.57 -17.23 -4.81
C VAL A 32 21.94 -17.46 -5.45
N TYR A 33 22.20 -16.82 -6.59
CA TYR A 33 23.50 -16.90 -7.26
C TYR A 33 24.64 -16.37 -6.37
N ALA A 34 24.43 -15.22 -5.70
CA ALA A 34 25.41 -14.67 -4.77
C ALA A 34 25.74 -15.64 -3.62
N VAL A 35 24.72 -16.31 -3.07
CA VAL A 35 24.88 -17.31 -2.00
C VAL A 35 25.70 -18.50 -2.49
N ILE A 36 25.37 -19.07 -3.65
CA ILE A 36 26.11 -20.19 -4.26
C ILE A 36 27.59 -19.82 -4.44
N GLN A 37 27.86 -18.61 -4.94
CA GLN A 37 29.23 -18.13 -5.17
C GLN A 37 30.04 -18.04 -3.87
N VAL A 38 29.43 -17.57 -2.77
CA VAL A 38 30.11 -17.48 -1.46
C VAL A 38 30.46 -18.87 -0.92
N PHE A 39 29.58 -19.86 -1.07
CA PHE A 39 29.86 -21.24 -0.67
C PHE A 39 30.92 -21.92 -1.56
N GLY A 40 31.01 -21.53 -2.84
CA GLY A 40 32.07 -21.97 -3.76
C GLY A 40 33.44 -21.32 -3.51
N GLY A 41 33.63 -20.58 -2.43
CA GLY A 41 34.88 -19.94 -2.03
C GLY A 41 34.71 -18.47 -1.65
N PHE A 42 35.45 -18.04 -0.64
CA PHE A 42 35.35 -16.67 -0.15
C PHE A 42 36.29 -15.74 -0.92
N THR A 43 35.74 -14.64 -1.44
CA THR A 43 36.52 -13.49 -1.92
C THR A 43 35.80 -12.19 -1.53
N VAL A 44 36.54 -11.10 -1.40
CA VAL A 44 35.96 -9.77 -1.13
C VAL A 44 34.95 -9.37 -2.21
N GLY A 45 35.24 -9.69 -3.48
CA GLY A 45 34.29 -9.42 -4.59
C GLY A 45 32.97 -10.18 -4.45
N ARG A 46 33.01 -11.46 -4.03
CA ARG A 46 31.79 -12.26 -3.79
C ARG A 46 31.00 -11.74 -2.60
N LEU A 47 31.68 -11.28 -1.55
CA LEU A 47 31.05 -10.63 -0.40
C LEU A 47 30.33 -9.34 -0.83
N ILE A 48 31.02 -8.44 -1.55
CA ILE A 48 30.43 -7.19 -2.05
C ILE A 48 29.21 -7.47 -2.95
N HIS A 49 29.32 -8.46 -3.84
CA HIS A 49 28.19 -8.87 -4.68
C HIS A 49 26.98 -9.35 -3.86
N GLY A 50 27.22 -10.15 -2.81
CA GLY A 50 26.17 -10.59 -1.88
C GLY A 50 25.50 -9.41 -1.14
N LEU A 51 26.30 -8.46 -0.66
CA LEU A 51 25.78 -7.25 -0.03
C LEU A 51 24.94 -6.41 -1.01
N ALA A 52 25.38 -6.27 -2.26
CA ALA A 52 24.62 -5.60 -3.30
C ALA A 52 23.28 -6.33 -3.60
N ALA A 53 23.28 -7.66 -3.63
CA ALA A 53 22.06 -8.45 -3.82
C ALA A 53 21.04 -8.20 -2.69
N ILE A 54 21.50 -8.16 -1.43
CA ILE A 54 20.66 -7.81 -0.28
C ILE A 54 20.15 -6.37 -0.38
N ALA A 55 21.03 -5.43 -0.73
CA ALA A 55 20.68 -4.02 -0.88
C ALA A 55 19.58 -3.81 -1.95
N LEU A 56 19.62 -4.55 -3.06
CA LEU A 56 18.59 -4.51 -4.11
C LEU A 56 17.23 -5.01 -3.60
N LEU A 57 17.20 -6.05 -2.76
CA LEU A 57 15.95 -6.53 -2.16
C LEU A 57 15.37 -5.53 -1.15
N ILE A 58 16.23 -4.92 -0.34
CA ILE A 58 15.84 -3.84 0.58
C ILE A 58 15.26 -2.67 -0.25
N LEU A 59 15.95 -2.25 -1.30
CA LEU A 59 15.49 -1.18 -2.19
C LEU A 59 14.14 -1.54 -2.82
N TYR A 60 13.99 -2.76 -3.34
CA TYR A 60 12.74 -3.24 -3.91
C TYR A 60 11.59 -3.15 -2.90
N TRP A 61 11.80 -3.63 -1.68
CA TRP A 61 10.79 -3.59 -0.61
C TRP A 61 10.41 -2.14 -0.25
N TYR A 62 11.40 -1.30 0.01
CA TYR A 62 11.16 0.07 0.45
C TYR A 62 10.58 0.98 -0.64
N ALA A 63 10.92 0.75 -1.91
CA ALA A 63 10.29 1.44 -3.03
C ALA A 63 8.75 1.20 -3.02
N ARG A 64 8.31 -0.01 -2.68
CA ARG A 64 6.88 -0.34 -2.58
C ARG A 64 6.23 0.28 -1.34
N THR A 65 6.89 0.19 -0.18
CA THR A 65 6.31 0.66 1.08
C THR A 65 6.21 2.17 1.16
N PHE A 66 7.21 2.90 0.66
CA PHE A 66 7.17 4.37 0.61
C PHE A 66 6.04 4.88 -0.29
N ALA A 67 5.86 4.26 -1.47
CA ALA A 67 4.79 4.64 -2.39
C ALA A 67 3.40 4.43 -1.78
N THR A 68 3.10 3.28 -1.18
CA THR A 68 1.81 3.11 -0.48
C THR A 68 1.69 3.93 0.78
N GLY A 69 2.77 4.17 1.51
CA GLY A 69 2.73 5.05 2.67
C GLY A 69 2.32 6.48 2.31
N VAL A 70 2.70 6.98 1.13
CA VAL A 70 2.18 8.25 0.61
C VAL A 70 0.70 8.10 0.21
N GLN A 71 0.34 7.06 -0.52
CA GLN A 71 -1.05 6.82 -0.94
C GLN A 71 -2.02 6.73 0.25
N ASP A 72 -1.68 5.98 1.29
CA ASP A 72 -2.51 5.84 2.50
C ASP A 72 -2.69 7.17 3.25
N ARG A 73 -1.68 8.05 3.21
CA ARG A 73 -1.78 9.40 3.79
C ARG A 73 -2.71 10.29 2.97
N VAL A 74 -2.63 10.20 1.64
CA VAL A 74 -3.50 10.95 0.72
C VAL A 74 -4.95 10.47 0.85
N ILE A 75 -5.21 9.16 0.75
CA ILE A 75 -6.55 8.58 0.91
C ILE A 75 -7.15 8.98 2.27
N ARG A 76 -6.37 8.90 3.35
CA ARG A 76 -6.85 9.31 4.68
C ARG A 76 -7.23 10.79 4.71
N LEU A 77 -6.51 11.67 4.02
CA LEU A 77 -6.82 13.09 3.97
C LEU A 77 -8.08 13.34 3.15
N GLU A 78 -8.15 12.76 1.94
CA GLU A 78 -9.28 12.88 1.02
C GLU A 78 -10.58 12.39 1.68
N GLU A 79 -10.57 11.18 2.24
CA GLU A 79 -11.74 10.62 2.91
C GLU A 79 -12.14 11.42 4.14
N ARG A 80 -11.19 11.95 4.92
CA ARG A 80 -11.53 12.81 6.07
C ARG A 80 -12.21 14.10 5.64
N LEU A 81 -11.77 14.71 4.54
CA LEU A 81 -12.40 15.92 3.99
C LEU A 81 -13.81 15.59 3.48
N ARG A 82 -13.96 14.51 2.70
CA ARG A 82 -15.26 14.03 2.22
C ARG A 82 -16.24 13.75 3.36
N LEU A 83 -15.79 13.08 4.42
CA LEU A 83 -16.61 12.83 5.62
C LEU A 83 -16.97 14.12 6.37
N GLN A 84 -16.08 15.12 6.40
CA GLN A 84 -16.39 16.42 7.00
C GLN A 84 -17.49 17.18 6.26
N GLU A 85 -17.61 16.99 4.95
CA GLU A 85 -18.65 17.65 4.14
C GLU A 85 -20.00 16.93 4.25
N LEU A 86 -19.99 15.61 4.25
CA LEU A 86 -21.20 14.79 4.11
C LEU A 86 -21.85 14.36 5.43
N LEU A 87 -21.10 14.21 6.52
CA LEU A 87 -21.63 13.67 7.77
C LEU A 87 -22.33 14.75 8.63
N ASP A 88 -23.39 14.33 9.33
CA ASP A 88 -24.05 15.16 10.34
C ASP A 88 -23.09 15.50 11.51
N PRO A 89 -23.28 16.64 12.21
CA PRO A 89 -22.35 17.12 13.23
C PRO A 89 -22.02 16.11 14.36
N ASP A 90 -22.99 15.27 14.75
CA ASP A 90 -22.83 14.24 15.79
C ASP A 90 -21.85 13.14 15.37
N VAL A 91 -21.93 12.69 14.12
CA VAL A 91 -21.04 11.65 13.56
C VAL A 91 -19.69 12.26 13.16
N ARG A 92 -19.72 13.49 12.64
CA ARG A 92 -18.53 14.23 12.18
C ARG A 92 -17.49 14.43 13.29
N ALA A 93 -17.93 14.69 14.52
CA ALA A 93 -17.05 14.84 15.69
C ALA A 93 -16.20 13.58 15.97
N ARG A 94 -16.67 12.41 15.52
CA ARG A 94 -16.05 11.10 15.76
C ARG A 94 -15.16 10.60 14.62
N ILE A 95 -15.03 11.36 13.52
CA ILE A 95 -14.10 11.04 12.41
C ILE A 95 -12.68 10.67 12.89
N PRO A 96 -12.09 11.31 13.92
CA PRO A 96 -10.76 10.94 14.42
C PRO A 96 -10.66 9.50 14.96
N GLU A 97 -11.77 8.88 15.36
CA GLU A 97 -11.83 7.50 15.84
C GLU A 97 -11.68 6.49 14.69
N LEU A 98 -11.93 6.89 13.44
CA LEU A 98 -11.82 6.01 12.28
C LEU A 98 -10.36 5.65 11.98
N THR A 99 -10.12 4.35 11.88
CA THR A 99 -8.83 3.78 11.46
C THR A 99 -8.59 4.02 9.98
N THR A 100 -7.32 3.94 9.55
CA THR A 100 -6.98 4.07 8.13
C THR A 100 -7.63 2.98 7.28
N ARG A 101 -7.80 1.76 7.79
CA ARG A 101 -8.46 0.67 7.04
C ARG A 101 -9.94 0.94 6.83
N GLN A 102 -10.64 1.46 7.85
CA GLN A 102 -12.05 1.86 7.72
C GLN A 102 -12.20 3.00 6.72
N LEU A 103 -11.34 4.02 6.77
CA LEU A 103 -11.36 5.11 5.79
C LEU A 103 -11.14 4.61 4.35
N VAL A 104 -10.18 3.71 4.15
CA VAL A 104 -9.94 3.08 2.84
C VAL A 104 -11.14 2.24 2.37
N ALA A 105 -11.87 1.59 3.28
CA ALA A 105 -13.07 0.83 2.95
C ALA A 105 -14.27 1.75 2.59
N LEU A 106 -14.48 2.81 3.38
CA LEU A 106 -15.55 3.79 3.20
C LEU A 106 -15.45 4.55 1.87
N ARG A 107 -14.24 4.68 1.33
CA ARG A 107 -14.00 5.26 0.02
C ARG A 107 -14.85 4.65 -1.10
N PHE A 108 -15.19 3.37 -1.03
CA PHE A 108 -16.00 2.69 -2.05
C PHE A 108 -17.51 2.85 -1.85
N ALA A 109 -17.94 3.43 -0.72
CA ALA A 109 -19.34 3.73 -0.48
C ALA A 109 -19.76 4.97 -1.27
N SER A 110 -21.02 5.00 -1.72
CA SER A 110 -21.63 6.20 -2.28
C SER A 110 -21.91 7.26 -1.20
N ASP A 111 -22.04 8.52 -1.60
CA ASP A 111 -22.28 9.63 -0.66
C ASP A 111 -23.57 9.45 0.14
N GLY A 112 -24.62 8.89 -0.48
CA GLY A 112 -25.94 8.73 0.15
C GLY A 112 -26.01 7.69 1.27
N GLU A 113 -25.11 6.69 1.27
CA GLU A 113 -25.07 5.64 2.30
C GLU A 113 -23.97 5.87 3.35
N LEU A 114 -23.09 6.84 3.13
CA LEU A 114 -21.90 7.09 3.94
C LEU A 114 -22.24 7.36 5.41
N GLN A 115 -23.27 8.17 5.65
CA GLN A 115 -23.78 8.48 7.01
C GLN A 115 -24.18 7.20 7.76
N GLY A 116 -24.95 6.31 7.12
CA GLY A 116 -25.39 5.06 7.73
C GLY A 116 -24.26 4.06 7.94
N LEU A 117 -23.30 3.99 7.01
CA LEU A 117 -22.13 3.12 7.13
C LEU A 117 -21.20 3.54 8.26
N VAL A 118 -20.91 4.83 8.39
CA VAL A 118 -20.02 5.33 9.46
C VAL A 118 -20.65 5.08 10.84
N ARG A 119 -21.96 5.26 10.98
CA ARG A 119 -22.67 4.89 12.22
C ARG A 119 -22.51 3.40 12.54
N ARG A 120 -22.72 2.51 11.55
CA ARG A 120 -22.50 1.07 11.73
C ARG A 120 -21.05 0.73 12.14
N VAL A 121 -20.06 1.36 11.53
CA VAL A 121 -18.64 1.19 11.90
C VAL A 121 -18.42 1.49 13.39
N PHE A 122 -19.06 2.53 13.91
CA PHE A 122 -18.98 2.89 15.32
C PHE A 122 -19.80 1.98 16.25
N ASP A 123 -21.02 1.64 15.86
CA ASP A 123 -21.96 0.87 16.69
C ASP A 123 -21.56 -0.60 16.78
N GLU A 124 -21.13 -1.17 15.66
CA GLU A 124 -20.74 -2.58 15.55
C GLU A 124 -19.25 -2.80 15.87
N ARG A 125 -18.47 -1.72 16.09
CA ARG A 125 -17.02 -1.74 16.36
C ARG A 125 -16.20 -2.54 15.33
N ILE A 126 -16.53 -2.37 14.06
CA ILE A 126 -15.90 -3.08 12.92
C ILE A 126 -14.79 -2.24 12.30
#